data_AF-A0A1H6GMW5-F1
#
_entry.id   AF-A0A1H6GMW5-F1
#
_cell.length_a   1.000
_cell.length_b   1.000
_cell.length_c   1.000
_cell.angle_alpha   90.00
_cell.angle_beta   90.00
_cell.angle_gamma   90.00
#
_symmetry.space_group_name_H-M   'P 1'
#
loop_
_entity.id
_entity.type
_entity.pdbx_description
1 polymer ?
#
loop_
_entity_poly.entity_id
_entity_poly.type
_entity_poly.pdbx_seq_one_letter_code
_entity_poly.pdbx_strand_id
1 'polypeptide(L)'
;MTVINHERSVLKLIDDLKKERSTSDDKGPRLPVKRRHRPHEEKEAIHREAIECLQHVLKHRNVNVVAKFLSKEMCARHQPALKMWFLRFGPVEFTKDDTIVFSRKPKASFSAALEEPFWKFEIERQQHPFDFVEELRKLVERADRKRVRPLPGDKIDLEALSKAREVLRGR
;
A
#
# COMPACT_ATOMS: atom_id res chain seq x y z
N MET A 1 -50.62 -18.72 -3.57
CA MET A 1 -51.42 -18.60 -4.80
C MET A 1 -52.04 -17.22 -4.82
N THR A 2 -51.60 -16.33 -5.71
CA THR A 2 -52.04 -14.93 -5.77
C THR A 2 -53.33 -14.80 -6.56
N VAL A 3 -54.40 -14.36 -5.91
CA VAL A 3 -55.69 -14.05 -6.54
C VAL A 3 -55.53 -12.71 -7.27
N ILE A 4 -55.53 -12.74 -8.61
CA ILE A 4 -55.41 -11.54 -9.43
C ILE A 4 -56.76 -10.82 -9.39
N ASN A 5 -56.80 -9.64 -8.78
CA ASN A 5 -58.01 -8.85 -8.62
C ASN A 5 -58.21 -7.96 -9.86
N HIS A 6 -59.17 -8.32 -10.73
CA HIS A 6 -59.38 -7.71 -12.05
C HIS A 6 -60.02 -6.31 -12.01
N GLU A 7 -60.43 -5.81 -10.85
CA GLU A 7 -61.01 -4.47 -10.69
C GLU A 7 -59.96 -3.35 -10.57
N ARG A 8 -58.68 -3.71 -10.45
CA ARG A 8 -57.59 -2.72 -10.37
C ARG A 8 -57.13 -2.34 -11.77
N SER A 9 -57.20 -1.04 -12.07
CA SER A 9 -56.57 -0.45 -13.26
C SER A 9 -55.13 -0.95 -13.41
N VAL A 10 -54.79 -1.45 -14.61
CA VAL A 10 -53.47 -1.98 -14.96
C VAL A 10 -52.34 -1.00 -14.58
N LEU A 11 -52.61 0.30 -14.61
CA LEU A 11 -51.66 1.33 -14.20
C LEU A 11 -51.28 1.26 -12.71
N LYS A 12 -52.24 0.94 -11.82
CA LYS A 12 -51.96 0.78 -10.38
C LYS A 12 -51.12 -0.46 -10.08
N LEU A 13 -51.32 -1.54 -10.85
CA LEU A 13 -50.50 -2.75 -10.75
C LEU A 13 -49.05 -2.49 -11.15
N ILE A 14 -48.82 -1.65 -12.17
CA ILE A 14 -47.47 -1.27 -12.61
C ILE A 14 -46.77 -0.40 -11.55
N ASP A 15 -47.49 0.54 -10.93
CA ASP A 15 -46.92 1.38 -9.87
C ASP A 15 -46.60 0.57 -8.61
N ASP A 16 -47.46 -0.36 -8.20
CA ASP A 16 -47.20 -1.24 -7.06
C ASP A 16 -45.99 -2.17 -7.35
N LEU A 17 -45.88 -2.74 -8.56
CA LEU A 17 -44.72 -3.54 -8.97
C LEU A 17 -43.41 -2.74 -9.04
N LYS A 18 -43.46 -1.45 -9.44
CA LYS A 18 -42.30 -0.56 -9.39
C LYS A 18 -41.90 -0.23 -7.96
N LYS A 19 -42.87 -0.08 -7.06
CA LYS A 19 -42.64 0.22 -5.64
C LYS A 19 -42.09 -0.97 -4.87
N GLU A 20 -42.50 -2.19 -5.21
CA GLU A 20 -41.91 -3.43 -4.63
C GLU A 20 -40.49 -3.70 -5.16
N ARG A 21 -40.18 -3.30 -6.40
CA ARG A 21 -38.81 -3.37 -6.94
C ARG A 21 -37.84 -2.38 -6.30
N SER A 22 -38.30 -1.24 -5.79
CA SER A 22 -37.44 -0.25 -5.15
C SER A 22 -37.21 -0.51 -3.65
N THR A 23 -38.05 -1.32 -3.00
CA THR A 23 -37.89 -1.72 -1.59
C THR A 23 -37.09 -3.00 -1.39
N SER A 24 -36.77 -3.73 -2.48
CA SER A 24 -35.92 -4.93 -2.47
C SER A 24 -34.43 -4.64 -2.74
N ASP A 25 -34.01 -3.37 -2.64
CA ASP A 25 -32.59 -2.99 -2.66
C ASP A 25 -31.99 -3.17 -1.25
N ASP A 26 -31.61 -4.41 -1.02
CA ASP A 26 -30.90 -4.99 0.12
C ASP A 26 -29.76 -4.08 0.61
N LYS A 27 -30.02 -3.31 1.69
CA LYS A 27 -28.97 -2.68 2.50
C LYS A 27 -28.38 -3.70 3.46
N GLY A 28 -27.75 -4.74 2.92
CA GLY A 28 -26.75 -5.49 3.67
C GLY A 28 -25.62 -4.55 4.12
N PRO A 29 -24.93 -4.82 5.25
CA PRO A 29 -23.78 -4.03 5.67
C PRO A 29 -22.70 -4.12 4.59
N ARG A 30 -22.62 -3.09 3.74
CA ARG A 30 -21.57 -2.95 2.75
C ARG A 30 -20.25 -2.78 3.51
N LEU A 31 -19.45 -3.84 3.56
CA LEU A 31 -18.06 -3.74 3.99
C LEU A 31 -17.41 -2.61 3.18
N PRO A 32 -16.64 -1.71 3.81
CA PRO A 32 -16.04 -0.59 3.11
C PRO A 32 -15.14 -1.14 2.01
N VAL A 33 -15.53 -0.90 0.76
CA VAL A 33 -14.71 -1.21 -0.40
C VAL A 33 -13.44 -0.38 -0.26
N LYS A 34 -12.34 -1.00 0.15
CA LYS A 34 -11.00 -0.37 0.14
C LYS A 34 -10.74 0.08 -1.30
N ARG A 35 -10.95 1.37 -1.56
CA ARG A 35 -10.56 2.00 -2.82
C ARG A 35 -9.05 1.81 -2.93
N ARG A 36 -8.62 0.95 -3.86
CA ARG A 36 -7.22 0.86 -4.24
C ARG A 36 -6.91 2.17 -4.94
N HIS A 37 -6.24 3.08 -4.23
CA HIS A 37 -5.72 4.30 -4.84
C HIS A 37 -4.84 3.91 -6.02
N ARG A 38 -4.95 4.67 -7.12
CA ARG A 38 -3.99 4.52 -8.21
C ARG A 38 -2.60 4.84 -7.65
N PRO A 39 -1.56 4.09 -8.01
CA PRO A 39 -0.23 4.22 -7.41
C PRO A 39 0.39 5.63 -7.57
N HIS A 40 -0.06 6.41 -8.56
CA HIS A 40 0.34 7.81 -8.74
C HIS A 40 -0.28 8.74 -7.69
N GLU A 41 -1.57 8.58 -7.39
CA GLU A 41 -2.31 9.42 -6.43
C GLU A 41 -1.80 9.23 -4.99
N GLU A 42 -1.37 8.01 -4.66
CA GLU A 42 -0.81 7.69 -3.34
C GLU A 42 0.50 8.44 -3.09
N LYS A 43 1.42 8.41 -4.07
CA LYS A 43 2.71 9.12 -3.97
C LYS A 43 2.51 10.63 -3.85
N GLU A 44 1.58 11.22 -4.61
CA GLU A 44 1.27 12.65 -4.52
C GLU A 44 0.67 13.05 -3.17
N ALA A 45 -0.22 12.22 -2.60
CA ALA A 45 -0.80 12.47 -1.29
C ALA A 45 0.28 12.45 -0.20
N ILE A 46 1.16 11.43 -0.23
CA ILE A 46 2.29 11.31 0.70
C ILE A 46 3.23 12.53 0.56
N HIS A 47 3.49 13.00 -0.67
CA HIS A 47 4.38 14.14 -0.87
C HIS A 47 3.80 15.45 -0.34
N ARG A 48 2.49 15.69 -0.53
CA ARG A 48 1.81 16.85 0.07
C ARG A 48 1.92 16.86 1.59
N GLU A 49 1.66 15.71 2.24
CA GLU A 49 1.86 15.59 3.69
C GLU A 49 3.33 15.82 4.10
N ALA A 50 4.29 15.34 3.32
CA ALA A 50 5.71 15.54 3.58
C ALA A 50 6.11 17.02 3.50
N ILE A 51 5.55 17.78 2.54
CA ILE A 51 5.74 19.22 2.41
C ILE A 51 5.16 19.96 3.62
N GLU A 52 3.96 19.60 4.08
CA GLU A 52 3.36 20.18 5.28
C GLU A 52 4.20 19.92 6.52
N CYS A 53 4.72 18.69 6.67
CA CYS A 53 5.65 18.34 7.74
C CYS A 53 6.92 19.18 7.67
N LEU A 54 7.49 19.35 6.47
CA LEU A 54 8.68 20.19 6.27
C LEU A 54 8.39 21.65 6.67
N GLN A 55 7.25 22.20 6.25
CA GLN A 55 6.84 23.56 6.60
C GLN A 55 6.68 23.72 8.13
N HIS A 56 6.11 22.71 8.80
CA HIS A 56 5.98 22.72 10.26
C HIS A 56 7.35 22.71 10.95
N VAL A 57 8.29 21.88 10.47
CA VAL A 57 9.66 21.84 11.02
C VAL A 57 10.38 23.17 10.81
N LEU A 58 10.22 23.82 9.65
CA LEU A 58 10.83 25.11 9.38
C LEU A 58 10.29 26.21 10.31
N LYS A 59 8.98 26.19 10.62
CA LYS A 59 8.34 27.17 11.51
C LYS A 59 8.60 26.92 12.99
N HIS A 60 8.48 25.68 13.44
CA HIS A 60 8.47 25.32 14.87
C HIS A 60 9.70 24.55 15.35
N ARG A 61 10.63 24.20 14.45
CA ARG A 61 11.84 23.40 14.73
C ARG A 61 11.55 22.05 15.40
N ASN A 62 10.33 21.54 15.23
CA ASN A 62 9.88 20.31 15.86
C ASN A 62 10.08 19.11 14.94
N VAL A 63 11.19 18.39 15.13
CA VAL A 63 11.55 17.22 14.32
C VAL A 63 10.71 15.97 14.63
N ASN A 64 10.00 15.94 15.77
CA ASN A 64 9.14 14.81 16.14
C ASN A 64 7.98 14.62 15.16
N VAL A 65 7.57 15.68 14.46
CA VAL A 65 6.54 15.60 13.42
C VAL A 65 7.01 14.73 12.25
N VAL A 66 8.28 14.80 11.89
CA VAL A 66 8.87 13.96 10.84
C VAL A 66 8.91 12.49 11.28
N ALA A 67 9.28 12.23 12.55
CA ALA A 67 9.30 10.87 13.08
C ALA A 67 7.90 10.23 13.06
N LYS A 68 6.88 10.97 13.51
CA LYS A 68 5.47 10.52 13.48
C LYS A 68 4.95 10.33 12.06
N PHE A 69 5.39 11.16 11.12
CA PHE A 69 5.04 11.02 9.71
C PHE A 69 5.64 9.75 9.11
N LEU A 70 6.95 9.52 9.31
CA LEU A 70 7.64 8.35 8.79
C LEU A 70 7.17 7.03 9.41
N SER A 71 6.60 7.05 10.62
CA SER A 71 6.01 5.85 11.24
C SER A 71 4.63 5.46 10.70
N LYS A 72 4.01 6.26 9.83
CA LYS A 72 2.71 5.91 9.20
C LYS A 72 2.88 4.73 8.24
N GLU A 73 1.92 3.81 8.23
CA GLU A 73 1.94 2.61 7.35
C GLU A 73 2.11 2.96 5.86
N MET A 74 1.47 4.04 5.41
CA MET A 74 1.54 4.53 4.03
C MET A 74 2.98 4.96 3.64
N CYS A 75 3.78 5.40 4.61
CA CYS A 75 5.15 5.86 4.40
C CYS A 75 6.17 4.74 4.45
N ALA A 76 5.85 3.58 5.03
CA ALA A 76 6.79 2.49 5.27
C ALA A 76 7.47 1.99 3.97
N ARG A 77 6.73 1.95 2.86
CA ARG A 77 7.25 1.54 1.55
C ARG A 77 8.22 2.55 0.92
N HIS A 78 8.06 3.82 1.26
CA HIS A 78 8.80 4.93 0.67
C HIS A 78 9.77 5.58 1.65
N GLN A 79 9.96 4.98 2.82
CA GLN A 79 10.74 5.53 3.92
C GLN A 79 12.18 5.91 3.50
N PRO A 80 12.92 5.10 2.70
CA PRO A 80 14.26 5.49 2.27
C PRO A 80 14.26 6.75 1.39
N ALA A 81 13.34 6.83 0.43
CA ALA A 81 13.19 7.98 -0.45
C ALA A 81 12.79 9.24 0.32
N LEU A 82 11.85 9.11 1.26
CA LEU A 82 11.42 10.19 2.15
C LEU A 82 12.56 10.67 3.05
N LYS A 83 13.34 9.76 3.66
CA LYS A 83 14.51 10.12 4.46
C LYS A 83 15.53 10.91 3.64
N MET A 84 15.84 10.47 2.43
CA MET A 84 16.76 11.17 1.52
C MET A 84 16.22 12.55 1.11
N TRP A 85 14.92 12.65 0.84
CA TRP A 85 14.27 13.92 0.52
C TRP A 85 14.34 14.90 1.70
N PHE A 86 14.00 14.45 2.91
CA PHE A 86 14.12 15.25 4.13
C PHE A 86 15.58 15.64 4.45
N LEU A 87 16.54 14.77 4.14
CA LEU A 87 17.96 15.09 4.25
C LEU A 87 18.41 16.18 3.27
N ARG A 88 17.80 16.27 2.10
CA ARG A 88 18.18 17.25 1.07
C ARG A 88 17.53 18.62 1.29
N PHE A 89 16.25 18.65 1.67
CA PHE A 89 15.45 19.88 1.76
C PHE A 89 15.15 20.34 3.18
N GLY A 90 15.17 19.44 4.16
CA GLY A 90 14.78 19.74 5.54
C GLY A 90 15.96 19.93 6.50
N PRO A 91 15.80 20.74 7.57
CA PRO A 91 16.80 20.93 8.62
C PRO A 91 16.83 19.71 9.58
N VAL A 92 16.86 18.51 9.03
CA VAL A 92 16.87 17.24 9.76
C VAL A 92 18.07 16.39 9.37
N GLU A 93 18.68 15.72 10.33
CA GLU A 93 19.72 14.73 10.13
C GLU A 93 19.26 13.40 10.75
N PHE A 94 19.51 12.30 10.06
CA PHE A 94 19.24 10.95 10.57
C PHE A 94 20.57 10.39 11.08
N THR A 95 20.59 9.92 12.32
CA THR A 95 21.74 9.22 12.90
C THR A 95 21.74 7.74 12.50
N LYS A 96 22.82 7.02 12.84
CA LYS A 96 22.94 5.56 12.60
C LYS A 96 21.87 4.74 13.33
N ASP A 97 21.32 5.29 14.42
CA ASP A 97 20.28 4.64 15.23
C ASP A 97 18.87 5.05 14.79
N ASP A 98 18.73 5.61 13.58
CA ASP A 98 17.46 6.09 13.01
C ASP A 98 16.78 7.21 13.81
N THR A 99 17.51 7.87 14.72
CA THR A 99 17.00 9.04 15.44
C THR A 99 17.12 10.31 14.60
N ILE A 100 16.10 11.16 14.67
CA ILE A 100 16.01 12.40 13.89
C ILE A 100 16.50 13.56 14.76
N VAL A 101 17.55 14.24 14.31
CA VAL A 101 18.14 15.40 14.98
C VAL A 101 17.92 16.65 14.14
N PHE A 102 17.66 17.79 14.79
CA PHE A 102 17.57 19.07 14.09
C PHE A 102 18.97 19.56 13.69
N SER A 103 19.18 19.84 12.41
CA SER A 103 20.42 20.42 11.90
C SER A 103 20.24 21.89 11.57
N ARG A 104 21.16 22.73 12.04
CA ARG A 104 21.18 24.17 11.75
C ARG A 104 21.82 24.50 10.40
N LYS A 105 22.32 23.51 9.67
CA LYS A 105 22.95 23.73 8.37
C LYS A 105 21.89 24.23 7.37
N PRO A 106 22.16 25.33 6.64
CA PRO A 106 21.26 25.77 5.59
C PRO A 106 21.18 24.66 4.54
N LYS A 107 19.97 24.19 4.28
CA LYS A 107 19.68 23.21 3.22
C LYS A 107 18.95 23.89 2.07
N ALA A 108 18.68 23.13 1.01
CA ALA A 108 17.98 23.62 -0.18
C ALA A 108 16.68 24.36 0.18
N SER A 109 16.28 25.32 -0.67
CA SER A 109 15.13 26.18 -0.40
C SER A 109 13.82 25.39 -0.37
N PHE A 110 12.83 25.88 0.40
CA PHE A 110 11.49 25.27 0.44
C PHE A 110 10.83 25.24 -0.95
N SER A 111 11.12 26.23 -1.81
CA SER A 111 10.64 26.23 -3.20
C SER A 111 11.15 25.03 -3.98
N ALA A 112 12.43 24.68 -3.82
CA ALA A 112 13.00 23.50 -4.48
C ALA A 112 12.37 22.19 -3.98
N ALA A 113 11.94 22.15 -2.72
CA ALA A 113 11.26 20.99 -2.14
C ALA A 113 9.89 20.71 -2.79
N LEU A 114 9.22 21.75 -3.31
CA LEU A 114 7.94 21.61 -4.04
C LEU A 114 8.11 21.04 -5.45
N GLU A 115 9.25 21.33 -6.09
CA GLU A 115 9.52 20.93 -7.48
C GLU A 115 10.19 19.55 -7.59
N GLU A 116 10.94 19.16 -6.57
CA GLU A 116 11.62 17.87 -6.48
C GLU A 116 10.86 16.90 -5.56
N PRO A 117 9.91 16.10 -6.09
CA PRO A 117 9.15 15.17 -5.28
C PRO A 117 9.99 14.01 -4.76
N PHE A 118 9.58 13.44 -3.61
CA PHE A 118 10.37 12.42 -2.91
C PHE A 118 10.63 11.16 -3.75
N TRP A 119 9.72 10.79 -4.66
CA TRP A 119 9.86 9.57 -5.47
C TRP A 119 10.96 9.67 -6.52
N LYS A 120 11.50 10.86 -6.80
CA LYS A 120 12.74 11.02 -7.59
C LYS A 120 14.00 10.59 -6.82
N PHE A 121 13.90 10.45 -5.50
CA PHE A 121 14.96 10.00 -4.60
C PHE A 121 14.83 8.54 -4.22
N GLU A 122 13.95 7.81 -4.90
CA GLU A 122 13.83 6.37 -4.73
C GLU A 122 15.17 5.76 -5.13
N ILE A 123 15.92 5.27 -4.13
CA ILE A 123 17.18 4.57 -4.34
C ILE A 123 16.84 3.43 -5.29
N GLU A 124 17.43 3.42 -6.49
CA GLU A 124 17.34 2.29 -7.40
C GLU A 124 17.65 1.05 -6.57
N ARG A 125 16.68 0.13 -6.45
CA ARG A 125 16.90 -1.13 -5.74
C ARG A 125 18.16 -1.70 -6.34
N GLN A 126 19.23 -1.79 -5.54
CA GLN A 126 20.49 -2.35 -5.99
C GLN A 126 20.15 -3.67 -6.68
N GLN A 127 20.38 -3.74 -7.99
CA GLN A 127 20.11 -4.95 -8.73
C GLN A 127 21.13 -5.96 -8.24
N HIS A 128 20.72 -6.80 -7.31
CA HIS A 128 21.53 -7.93 -6.92
C HIS A 128 21.66 -8.84 -8.14
N PRO A 129 22.86 -9.40 -8.39
CA PRO A 129 23.03 -10.45 -9.37
C PRO A 129 21.96 -11.52 -9.15
N PHE A 130 21.25 -11.89 -10.22
CA PHE A 130 20.24 -12.92 -10.14
C PHE A 130 20.91 -14.28 -9.91
N ASP A 131 20.78 -14.82 -8.71
CA ASP A 131 21.17 -16.20 -8.41
C ASP A 131 19.94 -17.12 -8.54
N PHE A 132 19.90 -17.85 -9.65
CA PHE A 132 18.84 -18.80 -9.94
C PHE A 132 18.70 -19.88 -8.85
N VAL A 133 19.82 -20.33 -8.27
CA VAL A 133 19.82 -21.42 -7.29
C VAL A 133 19.23 -20.93 -5.97
N GLU A 134 19.59 -19.73 -5.54
CA GLU A 134 19.00 -19.13 -4.33
C GLU A 134 17.51 -18.85 -4.47
N GLU A 135 17.09 -18.31 -5.62
CA GLU A 135 15.67 -18.05 -5.86
C GLU A 135 14.85 -19.34 -5.94
N LEU A 136 15.40 -20.40 -6.55
CA LEU A 136 14.78 -21.72 -6.56
C LEU A 136 14.66 -22.30 -5.14
N ARG A 137 15.68 -22.14 -4.29
CA ARG A 137 15.62 -22.53 -2.87
C ARG A 137 14.51 -21.79 -2.13
N LYS A 138 14.44 -20.46 -2.26
CA LYS A 138 13.38 -19.64 -1.64
C LYS A 138 11.98 -20.06 -2.12
N LEU A 139 11.85 -20.43 -3.40
CA LEU A 139 10.60 -20.92 -3.97
C LEU A 139 10.17 -22.25 -3.32
N VAL A 140 11.08 -23.22 -3.24
CA VAL A 140 10.82 -24.52 -2.60
C VAL A 140 10.44 -24.34 -1.13
N GLU A 141 11.14 -23.49 -0.39
CA GLU A 141 10.80 -23.18 1.01
C GLU A 141 9.41 -22.55 1.17
N ARG A 142 9.04 -21.62 0.27
CA ARG A 142 7.69 -21.03 0.28
C ARG A 142 6.63 -22.08 0.00
N ALA A 143 6.90 -23.00 -0.93
CA ALA A 143 5.98 -24.08 -1.26
C ALA A 143 5.84 -25.07 -0.09
N ASP A 144 6.92 -25.37 0.64
CA ASP A 144 6.88 -26.17 1.87
C ASP A 144 6.06 -25.49 2.98
N ARG A 145 6.22 -24.17 3.17
CA ARG A 145 5.40 -23.42 4.15
C ARG A 145 3.92 -23.46 3.80
N LYS A 146 3.59 -23.33 2.52
CA LYS A 146 2.21 -23.43 2.02
C LYS A 146 1.65 -24.85 2.09
N ARG A 147 2.48 -25.88 1.96
CA ARG A 147 2.07 -27.27 2.21
C ARG A 147 1.64 -27.46 3.67
N VAL A 148 2.36 -26.86 4.62
CA VAL A 148 2.03 -26.95 6.05
C VAL A 148 0.79 -26.13 6.41
N ARG A 149 0.56 -24.99 5.75
CA ARG A 149 -0.62 -24.13 5.94
C ARG A 149 -1.27 -23.79 4.60
N PRO A 150 -2.09 -24.68 4.04
CA PRO A 150 -2.71 -24.46 2.75
C PRO A 150 -3.81 -23.39 2.84
N LEU A 151 -3.83 -22.46 1.89
CA LEU A 151 -4.96 -21.56 1.67
C LEU A 151 -5.98 -22.23 0.73
N PRO A 152 -7.28 -21.92 0.86
CA PRO A 152 -8.29 -22.46 -0.04
C PRO A 152 -7.96 -22.06 -1.49
N GLY A 153 -7.73 -23.06 -2.35
CA GLY A 153 -7.37 -22.89 -3.77
C GLY A 153 -5.89 -23.11 -4.11
N ASP A 154 -5.01 -23.33 -3.13
CA ASP A 154 -3.61 -23.70 -3.41
C ASP A 154 -3.54 -25.12 -4.02
N LYS A 155 -2.94 -25.25 -5.21
CA LYS A 155 -2.60 -26.53 -5.84
C LYS A 155 -1.10 -26.72 -5.78
N ILE A 156 -0.63 -27.61 -4.91
CA ILE A 156 0.79 -27.92 -4.74
C ILE A 156 1.02 -29.34 -5.26
N ASP A 157 1.79 -29.46 -6.33
CA ASP A 157 2.26 -30.76 -6.82
C ASP A 157 3.43 -31.24 -5.97
N LEU A 158 3.18 -32.27 -5.16
CA LEU A 158 4.15 -32.83 -4.23
C LEU A 158 5.28 -33.56 -4.94
N GLU A 159 5.01 -34.14 -6.11
CA GLU A 159 6.00 -34.89 -6.88
C GLU A 159 7.03 -33.92 -7.49
N ALA A 160 6.54 -32.84 -8.09
CA ALA A 160 7.39 -31.77 -8.62
C ALA A 160 8.24 -31.12 -7.52
N LEU A 161 7.68 -30.91 -6.33
CA LEU A 161 8.38 -30.33 -5.19
C LEU A 161 9.48 -31.27 -4.66
N SER A 162 9.23 -32.58 -4.61
CA SER A 162 10.22 -33.57 -4.20
C SER A 162 11.40 -33.64 -5.19
N LYS A 163 11.11 -33.67 -6.50
CA LYS A 163 12.14 -33.66 -7.56
C LYS A 163 13.01 -32.40 -7.48
N ALA A 164 12.39 -31.23 -7.30
CA ALA A 164 13.13 -29.98 -7.13
C ALA A 164 14.07 -30.00 -5.91
N ARG A 165 13.65 -30.65 -4.81
CA ARG A 165 14.46 -30.79 -3.59
C ARG A 165 15.65 -31.72 -3.78
N GLU A 166 15.49 -32.80 -4.50
CA GLU A 166 16.58 -33.73 -4.83
C GLU A 166 17.65 -33.05 -5.69
N VAL A 167 17.22 -32.32 -6.73
CA VAL A 167 18.12 -31.55 -7.60
C VAL A 167 18.91 -30.49 -6.82
N LEU A 168 18.29 -29.88 -5.80
CA LEU A 168 18.95 -28.89 -4.93
C LEU A 168 19.89 -29.51 -3.86
N ARG A 169 19.75 -30.81 -3.54
CA ARG A 169 20.59 -31.53 -2.56
C ARG A 169 21.73 -32.33 -3.20
N GLY A 170 21.60 -32.70 -4.47
CA GLY A 170 22.59 -33.47 -5.23
C GLY A 170 23.77 -32.66 -5.78
N ARG A 171 23.88 -31.38 -5.40
CA ARG A 171 25.04 -30.50 -5.62
C ARG A 171 25.59 -30.06 -4.28
#